data_AF-A0A0S3F0F2-F1
#
_entry.id   AF-A0A0S3F0F2-F1
#
_cell.length_a   1.000
_cell.length_b   1.000
_cell.length_c   1.000
_cell.angle_alpha   90.00
_cell.angle_beta   90.00
_cell.angle_gamma   90.00
#
_symmetry.space_group_name_H-M   'P 1'
#
loop_
_entity.id
_entity.type
_entity.pdbx_description
1 polymer ?
#
loop_
_entity_poly.entity_id
_entity_poly.type
_entity_poly.pdbx_seq_one_letter_code
_entity_poly.pdbx_strand_id
1 'polypeptide(L)'
;MSIAHRLGPAALLALLPLSTAAIDQPAYGTQCATQSDDMAWVPAGKAQIGDDRGYPEERPAYEANVPGFWIDRHEVTNAQFARFVLETGYRTVAEGLGDSIVFQPPGPGERPVAPQQWWRIVKGADWRHPEGPGSDLAGRNDYPVVQVAYADAIAYARWAGRSLPTEEQFERAANGGQSSGWEQPGPEAANSWQGEFPASNTGLDGHRGLAPVGCYRANGFGLRDMIGNAWEWTQSWYLPSHQPVLIGEGAPGNPSFDSDQPDARVRVIKGGSFLCAPNYCARYRPAARHAQDELSAASHLGFRTVDLKRAAPAG
;
A
#
# COMPACT_ATOMS: atom_id res chain seq x y z
N MET A 1 -70.68 24.87 24.52
CA MET A 1 -69.41 24.13 24.35
C MET A 1 -69.47 23.48 22.97
N SER A 2 -68.91 24.11 21.93
CA SER A 2 -67.51 23.97 21.50
C SER A 2 -67.22 22.52 21.09
N ILE A 3 -66.88 22.09 19.87
CA ILE A 3 -66.51 22.70 18.58
C ILE A 3 -66.90 21.70 17.48
N ALA A 4 -67.33 22.20 16.32
CA ALA A 4 -67.57 21.45 15.10
C ALA A 4 -66.27 20.95 14.47
N HIS A 5 -66.28 19.82 13.74
CA HIS A 5 -65.69 19.75 12.40
C HIS A 5 -66.20 18.55 11.58
N ARG A 6 -66.46 18.85 10.31
CA ARG A 6 -67.02 17.99 9.26
C ARG A 6 -65.93 17.06 8.73
N LEU A 7 -66.25 15.78 8.57
CA LEU A 7 -65.45 14.85 7.77
C LEU A 7 -65.66 15.20 6.28
N GLY A 8 -64.65 15.81 5.66
CA GLY A 8 -64.51 15.94 4.21
C GLY A 8 -63.80 14.72 3.60
N PRO A 9 -63.89 14.50 2.28
CA PRO A 9 -63.46 13.25 1.65
C PRO A 9 -61.94 13.09 1.68
N ALA A 10 -61.50 11.85 1.85
CA ALA A 10 -60.10 11.46 1.78
C ALA A 10 -59.50 11.83 0.42
N ALA A 11 -58.53 12.75 0.42
CA ALA A 11 -57.67 12.97 -0.72
C ALA A 11 -56.69 11.79 -0.82
N LEU A 12 -56.85 10.96 -1.84
CA LEU A 12 -55.84 9.99 -2.26
C LEU A 12 -54.60 10.77 -2.70
N LEU A 13 -53.60 10.92 -1.82
CA LEU A 13 -52.26 11.26 -2.25
C LEU A 13 -51.68 10.04 -2.96
N ALA A 14 -51.58 10.12 -4.28
CA ALA A 14 -50.80 9.17 -5.06
C ALA A 14 -49.34 9.25 -4.59
N LEU A 15 -48.90 8.22 -3.86
CA LEU A 15 -47.49 7.96 -3.63
C LEU A 15 -46.86 7.63 -4.98
N LEU A 16 -46.26 8.64 -5.62
CA LEU A 16 -45.34 8.41 -6.71
C LEU A 16 -44.18 7.57 -6.17
N PRO A 17 -43.82 6.44 -6.82
CA PRO A 17 -42.65 5.69 -6.41
C PRO A 17 -41.44 6.61 -6.55
N LEU A 18 -40.80 6.90 -5.42
CA LEU A 18 -39.41 7.37 -5.44
C LEU A 18 -38.61 6.25 -6.07
N SER A 19 -38.40 6.37 -7.38
CA SER A 19 -37.44 5.55 -8.10
C SER A 19 -36.11 5.77 -7.40
N THR A 20 -35.66 4.79 -6.63
CA THR A 20 -34.26 4.68 -6.23
C THR A 20 -33.51 4.41 -7.52
N ALA A 21 -33.22 5.47 -8.26
CA ALA A 21 -32.14 5.42 -9.22
C ALA A 21 -30.92 5.03 -8.41
N ALA A 22 -30.49 3.77 -8.56
CA ALA A 22 -29.13 3.42 -8.23
C ALA A 22 -28.26 4.46 -8.92
N ILE A 23 -27.55 5.26 -8.13
CA ILE A 23 -26.52 6.12 -8.69
C ILE A 23 -25.49 5.13 -9.23
N ASP A 24 -25.60 4.83 -10.51
CA ASP A 24 -24.58 4.13 -11.28
C ASP A 24 -23.39 5.10 -11.29
N GLN A 25 -22.57 5.02 -10.26
CA GLN A 25 -21.31 5.74 -10.20
C GLN A 25 -20.47 5.13 -11.34
N PRO A 26 -19.95 5.95 -12.27
CA PRO A 26 -19.14 5.40 -13.35
C PRO A 26 -17.97 4.67 -12.70
N ALA A 27 -17.88 3.35 -12.91
CA ALA A 27 -16.64 2.64 -12.69
C ALA A 27 -15.60 3.41 -13.53
N TYR A 28 -14.69 4.12 -12.86
CA TYR A 28 -13.63 4.80 -13.57
C TYR A 28 -12.91 3.71 -14.36
N GLY A 29 -12.94 3.82 -15.69
CA GLY A 29 -12.29 2.92 -16.61
C GLY A 29 -10.78 3.12 -16.53
N THR A 30 -10.21 2.75 -15.40
CA THR A 30 -8.80 2.89 -15.09
C THR A 30 -8.07 1.86 -15.94
N GLN A 31 -7.58 2.30 -17.11
CA GLN A 31 -6.78 1.45 -17.97
C GLN A 31 -5.41 1.26 -17.33
N CYS A 32 -5.23 0.11 -16.71
CA CYS A 32 -3.97 -0.25 -16.07
C CYS A 32 -2.85 -0.40 -17.09
N ALA A 33 -1.65 0.01 -16.69
CA ALA A 33 -0.47 -0.14 -17.52
C ALA A 33 -0.23 -1.63 -17.79
N THR A 34 0.19 -1.94 -19.01
CA THR A 34 0.66 -3.29 -19.33
C THR A 34 1.91 -3.60 -18.52
N GLN A 35 2.00 -4.82 -17.98
CA GLN A 35 3.18 -5.32 -17.29
C GLN A 35 4.46 -4.99 -18.07
N SER A 36 5.44 -4.39 -17.40
CA SER A 36 6.73 -4.09 -18.00
C SER A 36 7.86 -4.20 -16.97
N ASP A 37 9.05 -4.60 -17.44
CA ASP A 37 10.30 -4.48 -16.68
C ASP A 37 10.89 -3.06 -16.80
N ASP A 38 10.18 -2.13 -17.45
CA ASP A 38 10.59 -0.75 -17.65
C ASP A 38 10.68 0.04 -16.36
N MET A 39 11.70 0.89 -16.32
CA MET A 39 11.99 1.78 -15.21
C MET A 39 11.85 3.24 -15.67
N ALA A 40 11.54 4.15 -14.75
CA ALA A 40 11.60 5.58 -14.98
C ALA A 40 12.85 6.19 -14.33
N TRP A 41 13.40 7.21 -14.97
CA TRP A 41 14.51 7.99 -14.44
C TRP A 41 13.98 9.08 -13.51
N VAL A 42 14.49 9.10 -12.28
CA VAL A 42 14.31 10.21 -11.35
C VAL A 42 15.64 11.00 -11.35
N PRO A 43 15.68 12.26 -11.87
CA PRO A 43 16.92 13.07 -11.94
C PRO A 43 17.57 13.26 -10.57
N ALA A 44 18.82 13.67 -10.42
CA ALA A 44 19.33 14.04 -9.08
C ALA A 44 18.64 15.30 -8.54
N GLY A 45 18.52 15.45 -7.22
CA GLY A 45 18.00 16.69 -6.62
C GLY A 45 17.74 16.61 -5.13
N LYS A 46 17.44 17.78 -4.57
CA LYS A 46 16.96 17.91 -3.19
C LYS A 46 15.53 17.40 -3.07
N ALA A 47 15.22 16.74 -1.96
CA ALA A 47 13.87 16.35 -1.61
C ALA A 47 13.58 16.67 -0.14
N GLN A 48 12.38 17.17 0.12
CA GLN A 48 11.83 17.22 1.47
C GLN A 48 11.38 15.80 1.84
N ILE A 49 11.95 15.27 2.94
CA ILE A 49 11.61 13.97 3.52
C ILE A 49 10.84 14.20 4.82
N GLY A 50 9.73 13.50 4.99
CA GLY A 50 8.83 13.65 6.14
C GLY A 50 7.89 14.86 6.05
N ASP A 51 7.03 15.00 7.06
CA ASP A 51 6.11 16.13 7.21
C ASP A 51 5.97 16.50 8.70
N ASP A 52 6.30 17.74 9.07
CA ASP A 52 6.17 18.23 10.45
C ASP A 52 4.71 18.34 10.93
N ARG A 53 3.76 18.31 9.99
CA ARG A 53 2.31 18.23 10.26
C ARG A 53 1.81 16.78 10.24
N GLY A 54 2.70 15.84 9.92
CA GLY A 54 2.54 14.39 9.74
C GLY A 54 2.32 13.59 11.02
N TYR A 55 2.37 12.26 10.93
CA TYR A 55 2.49 11.39 12.12
C TYR A 55 3.82 11.64 12.85
N PRO A 56 3.96 11.33 14.15
CA PRO A 56 5.20 11.55 14.89
C PRO A 56 6.45 10.96 14.23
N GLU A 57 6.33 9.77 13.65
CA GLU A 57 7.43 9.07 12.98
C GLU A 57 7.92 9.76 11.70
N GLU A 58 7.10 10.64 11.11
CA GLU A 58 7.43 11.42 9.91
C GLU A 58 8.27 12.67 10.24
N ARG A 59 8.51 12.94 11.54
CA ARG A 59 9.12 14.18 12.03
C ARG A 59 10.55 13.96 12.54
N PRO A 60 11.38 15.01 12.54
CA PRO A 60 11.18 16.26 11.81
C PRO A 60 11.24 16.02 10.30
N ALA A 61 10.61 16.89 9.54
CA ALA A 61 10.84 16.94 8.11
C ALA A 61 12.26 17.51 7.86
N TYR A 62 12.98 16.98 6.88
CA TYR A 62 14.34 17.42 6.56
C TYR A 62 14.62 17.39 5.06
N GLU A 63 15.65 18.12 4.62
CA GLU A 63 16.07 18.13 3.22
C GLU A 63 17.19 17.09 2.98
N ALA A 64 16.96 16.17 2.05
CA ALA A 64 17.94 15.17 1.61
C ALA A 64 18.44 15.47 0.19
N ASN A 65 19.74 15.31 -0.05
CA ASN A 65 20.29 15.27 -1.41
C ASN A 65 20.19 13.85 -1.94
N VAL A 66 19.30 13.61 -2.91
CA VAL A 66 19.08 12.29 -3.49
C VAL A 66 19.73 12.24 -4.88
N PRO A 67 20.68 11.32 -5.13
CA PRO A 67 21.25 11.10 -6.46
C PRO A 67 20.18 10.75 -7.50
N GLY A 68 20.53 10.83 -8.78
CA GLY A 68 19.65 10.32 -9.83
C GLY A 68 19.66 8.80 -9.85
N PHE A 69 18.51 8.17 -10.11
CA PHE A 69 18.38 6.71 -10.15
C PHE A 69 17.23 6.29 -11.08
N TRP A 70 17.29 5.04 -11.52
CA TRP A 70 16.16 4.38 -12.17
C TRP A 70 15.33 3.66 -11.13
N ILE A 71 14.01 3.70 -11.24
CA ILE A 71 13.06 2.97 -10.39
C ILE A 71 11.98 2.32 -11.24
N ASP A 72 11.51 1.14 -10.83
CA ASP A 72 10.38 0.48 -11.48
C ASP A 72 9.16 1.39 -11.53
N ARG A 73 8.46 1.37 -12.68
CA ARG A 73 7.27 2.22 -12.90
C ARG A 73 6.08 1.84 -12.03
N HIS A 74 6.06 0.60 -11.57
CA HIS A 74 4.99 -0.01 -10.78
C HIS A 74 5.59 -1.06 -9.84
N GLU A 75 4.79 -1.62 -8.93
CA GLU A 75 5.22 -2.70 -8.04
C GLU A 75 5.63 -3.96 -8.81
N VAL A 76 6.50 -4.79 -8.23
CA VAL A 76 6.83 -6.09 -8.82
C VAL A 76 5.59 -6.96 -8.90
N THR A 77 5.30 -7.48 -10.08
CA THR A 77 4.11 -8.30 -10.35
C THR A 77 4.31 -9.76 -9.96
N ASN A 78 3.20 -10.47 -9.76
CA ASN A 78 3.18 -11.92 -9.60
C ASN A 78 3.91 -12.65 -10.74
N ALA A 79 3.72 -12.26 -12.00
CA ALA A 79 4.40 -12.89 -13.13
C ALA A 79 5.92 -12.61 -13.15
N GLN A 80 6.35 -11.40 -12.77
CA GLN A 80 7.77 -11.09 -12.60
C GLN A 80 8.41 -11.92 -11.48
N PHE A 81 7.75 -12.00 -10.33
CA PHE A 81 8.22 -12.80 -9.20
C PHE A 81 8.21 -14.30 -9.51
N ALA A 82 7.21 -14.79 -10.24
CA ALA A 82 7.16 -16.17 -10.71
C ALA A 82 8.33 -16.54 -11.63
N ARG A 83 8.77 -15.62 -12.50
CA ARG A 83 9.99 -15.80 -13.32
C ARG A 83 11.23 -15.95 -12.43
N PHE A 84 11.40 -15.06 -11.45
CA PHE A 84 12.49 -15.16 -10.47
C PHE A 84 12.49 -16.52 -9.77
N VAL A 85 11.35 -16.97 -9.25
CA VAL A 85 11.24 -18.24 -8.55
C VAL A 85 11.51 -19.42 -9.48
N LEU A 86 10.99 -19.39 -10.72
CA LEU A 86 11.21 -20.43 -11.71
C LEU A 86 12.70 -20.59 -12.06
N GLU A 87 13.43 -19.49 -12.22
CA GLU A 87 14.83 -19.50 -12.63
C GLU A 87 15.79 -19.86 -11.48
N THR A 88 15.40 -19.59 -10.24
CA THR A 88 16.29 -19.74 -9.08
C THR A 88 15.92 -20.90 -8.15
N GLY A 89 14.69 -21.42 -8.25
CA GLY A 89 14.14 -22.35 -7.28
C GLY A 89 13.92 -21.72 -5.90
N TYR A 90 13.81 -20.39 -5.82
CA TYR A 90 13.66 -19.67 -4.56
C TYR A 90 12.38 -20.08 -3.81
N ARG A 91 12.49 -20.23 -2.49
CA ARG A 91 11.38 -20.47 -1.57
C ARG A 91 11.30 -19.29 -0.61
N THR A 92 10.14 -18.65 -0.51
CA THR A 92 9.98 -17.44 0.31
C THR A 92 10.03 -17.73 1.80
N VAL A 93 10.22 -16.67 2.60
CA VAL A 93 10.15 -16.75 4.06
C VAL A 93 8.78 -17.28 4.51
N ALA A 94 7.68 -16.79 3.94
CA ALA A 94 6.33 -17.25 4.25
C ALA A 94 6.15 -18.76 3.94
N GLU A 95 6.65 -19.23 2.78
CA GLU A 95 6.64 -20.66 2.47
C GLU A 95 7.48 -21.47 3.48
N GLY A 96 8.60 -20.92 3.95
CA GLY A 96 9.51 -21.49 4.94
C GLY A 96 8.88 -21.66 6.33
N LEU A 97 8.24 -20.60 6.82
CA LEU A 97 7.52 -20.56 8.10
C LEU A 97 6.22 -21.37 8.04
N GLY A 98 5.58 -21.42 6.88
CA GLY A 98 4.34 -22.17 6.63
C GLY A 98 3.07 -21.39 6.94
N ASP A 99 3.16 -20.09 7.19
CA ASP A 99 2.04 -19.17 7.37
C ASP A 99 2.41 -17.73 6.98
N SER A 100 1.38 -16.89 6.85
CA SER A 100 1.55 -15.46 6.61
C SER A 100 0.34 -14.67 7.10
N ILE A 101 0.46 -13.33 7.11
CA ILE A 101 -0.55 -12.43 7.67
C ILE A 101 -1.56 -12.06 6.57
N VAL A 102 -2.84 -12.35 6.80
CA VAL A 102 -3.93 -12.10 5.86
C VAL A 102 -4.94 -11.15 6.48
N PHE A 103 -5.35 -10.14 5.72
CA PHE A 103 -6.50 -9.30 6.07
C PHE A 103 -7.80 -10.05 5.83
N GLN A 104 -8.64 -10.15 6.85
CA GLN A 104 -9.98 -10.72 6.78
C GLN A 104 -10.95 -9.72 7.42
N PRO A 105 -11.77 -9.00 6.62
CA PRO A 105 -12.74 -8.07 7.18
C PRO A 105 -13.79 -8.85 8.01
N PRO A 106 -14.43 -8.20 8.99
CA PRO A 106 -15.50 -8.83 9.78
C PRO A 106 -16.62 -9.38 8.87
N GLY A 107 -17.16 -10.54 9.24
CA GLY A 107 -18.32 -11.11 8.56
C GLY A 107 -19.59 -10.25 8.74
N PRO A 108 -20.64 -10.47 7.93
CA PRO A 108 -21.91 -9.76 8.09
C PRO A 108 -22.47 -9.89 9.52
N GLY A 109 -22.64 -8.76 10.20
CA GLY A 109 -23.14 -8.72 11.59
C GLY A 109 -22.07 -8.88 12.67
N GLU A 110 -20.82 -9.17 12.30
CA GLU A 110 -19.70 -9.13 13.23
C GLU A 110 -19.27 -7.69 13.48
N ARG A 111 -19.14 -7.32 14.76
CA ARG A 111 -18.53 -6.03 15.15
C ARG A 111 -17.11 -6.31 15.62
N PRO A 112 -16.09 -5.63 15.07
CA PRO A 112 -14.76 -5.67 15.67
C PRO A 112 -14.87 -5.18 17.12
N VAL A 113 -14.34 -5.96 18.06
CA VAL A 113 -14.33 -5.58 19.49
C VAL A 113 -12.99 -4.99 19.92
N ALA A 114 -11.96 -5.07 19.05
CA ALA A 114 -10.67 -4.43 19.24
C ALA A 114 -9.98 -4.09 17.89
N PRO A 115 -9.07 -3.10 17.87
CA PRO A 115 -8.20 -2.85 16.73
C PRO A 115 -7.42 -4.11 16.34
N GLN A 116 -7.06 -4.22 15.06
CA GLN A 116 -6.23 -5.29 14.49
C GLN A 116 -6.87 -6.69 14.43
N GLN A 117 -8.09 -6.89 14.93
CA GLN A 117 -8.77 -8.20 14.88
C GLN A 117 -9.07 -8.71 13.47
N TRP A 118 -8.91 -7.88 12.43
CA TRP A 118 -9.02 -8.26 11.02
C TRP A 118 -7.71 -8.87 10.46
N TRP A 119 -6.62 -8.89 11.23
CA TRP A 119 -5.39 -9.56 10.82
C TRP A 119 -5.37 -11.00 11.36
N ARG A 120 -5.09 -11.95 10.48
CA ARG A 120 -5.00 -13.38 10.81
C ARG A 120 -3.69 -13.96 10.33
N ILE A 121 -3.04 -14.74 11.19
CA ILE A 121 -1.98 -15.65 10.76
C ILE A 121 -2.68 -16.85 10.12
N VAL A 122 -2.50 -17.02 8.81
CA VAL A 122 -3.15 -18.08 8.02
C VAL A 122 -2.11 -19.08 7.58
N LYS A 123 -2.24 -20.31 8.06
CA LYS A 123 -1.39 -21.43 7.66
C LYS A 123 -1.50 -21.69 6.16
N GLY A 124 -0.37 -21.78 5.48
CA GLY A 124 -0.27 -21.99 4.03
C GLY A 124 -0.65 -20.76 3.20
N ALA A 125 -0.74 -19.58 3.82
CA ALA A 125 -0.71 -18.33 3.06
C ALA A 125 0.72 -18.01 2.65
N ASP A 126 0.91 -17.73 1.37
CA ASP A 126 2.18 -17.33 0.77
C ASP A 126 1.91 -16.57 -0.54
N TRP A 127 2.96 -16.22 -1.30
CA TRP A 127 2.80 -15.42 -2.52
C TRP A 127 2.01 -16.13 -3.63
N ARG A 128 1.96 -17.47 -3.65
CA ARG A 128 1.12 -18.26 -4.59
C ARG A 128 -0.29 -18.45 -4.08
N HIS A 129 -0.47 -18.40 -2.77
CA HIS A 129 -1.73 -18.60 -2.07
C HIS A 129 -2.02 -17.39 -1.15
N PRO A 130 -2.25 -16.19 -1.70
CA PRO A 130 -2.21 -14.94 -0.92
C PRO A 130 -3.31 -14.83 0.16
N GLU A 131 -4.43 -15.53 0.00
CA GLU A 131 -5.50 -15.61 1.02
C GLU A 131 -5.47 -16.91 1.84
N GLY A 132 -4.48 -17.78 1.61
CA GLY A 132 -4.34 -19.08 2.26
C GLY A 132 -4.70 -20.29 1.38
N PRO A 133 -4.76 -21.50 1.97
CA PRO A 133 -4.94 -22.74 1.24
C PRO A 133 -6.24 -22.73 0.43
N GLY A 134 -6.11 -22.87 -0.90
CA GLY A 134 -7.24 -22.85 -1.84
C GLY A 134 -7.40 -21.55 -2.62
N SER A 135 -6.68 -20.49 -2.26
CA SER A 135 -6.46 -19.35 -3.16
C SER A 135 -5.37 -19.68 -4.19
N ASP A 136 -5.31 -18.93 -5.28
CA ASP A 136 -4.25 -19.04 -6.28
C ASP A 136 -4.02 -17.68 -6.99
N LEU A 137 -3.17 -17.70 -8.02
CA LEU A 137 -2.86 -16.53 -8.85
C LEU A 137 -3.63 -16.50 -10.17
N ALA A 138 -4.71 -17.28 -10.31
CA ALA A 138 -5.47 -17.33 -11.55
C ALA A 138 -6.04 -15.93 -11.90
N GLY A 139 -5.64 -15.40 -13.06
CA GLY A 139 -6.03 -14.06 -13.49
C GLY A 139 -5.36 -12.91 -12.72
N ARG A 140 -4.31 -13.17 -11.94
CA ARG A 140 -3.62 -12.17 -11.10
C ARG A 140 -2.14 -11.96 -11.48
N ASN A 141 -1.77 -12.25 -12.72
CA ASN A 141 -0.38 -12.15 -13.18
C ASN A 141 0.19 -10.74 -13.10
N ASP A 142 -0.65 -9.74 -13.33
CA ASP A 142 -0.37 -8.30 -13.34
C ASP A 142 -0.65 -7.63 -11.98
N TYR A 143 -1.01 -8.39 -10.94
CA TYR A 143 -1.16 -7.85 -9.59
C TYR A 143 0.19 -7.78 -8.90
N PRO A 144 0.37 -6.85 -7.93
CA PRO A 144 1.59 -6.80 -7.14
C PRO A 144 1.77 -8.13 -6.40
N VAL A 145 3.01 -8.63 -6.37
CA VAL A 145 3.34 -9.75 -5.50
C VAL A 145 3.24 -9.30 -4.05
N VAL A 146 2.53 -10.07 -3.23
CA VAL A 146 2.38 -9.86 -1.78
C VAL A 146 2.76 -11.14 -1.03
N GLN A 147 2.62 -11.16 0.29
CA GLN A 147 3.12 -12.25 1.14
C GLN A 147 4.63 -12.49 0.96
N VAL A 148 5.37 -11.40 0.76
CA VAL A 148 6.83 -11.39 0.63
C VAL A 148 7.46 -10.63 1.79
N ALA A 149 8.37 -11.28 2.49
CA ALA A 149 9.17 -10.69 3.56
C ALA A 149 10.33 -9.87 2.97
N TYR A 150 11.05 -9.14 3.83
CA TYR A 150 12.15 -8.28 3.38
C TYR A 150 13.26 -9.08 2.65
N ALA A 151 13.57 -10.28 3.14
CA ALA A 151 14.57 -11.16 2.53
C ALA A 151 14.17 -11.61 1.12
N ASP A 152 12.87 -11.81 0.86
CA ASP A 152 12.34 -12.21 -0.44
C ASP A 152 12.48 -11.07 -1.46
N ALA A 153 12.13 -9.85 -1.04
CA ALA A 153 12.26 -8.65 -1.86
C ALA A 153 13.72 -8.33 -2.21
N ILE A 154 14.65 -8.47 -1.25
CA ILE A 154 16.09 -8.32 -1.49
C ILE A 154 16.64 -9.42 -2.41
N ALA A 155 16.18 -10.67 -2.25
CA ALA A 155 16.61 -11.77 -3.10
C ALA A 155 16.20 -11.55 -4.56
N TYR A 156 14.94 -11.16 -4.80
CA TYR A 156 14.44 -10.78 -6.12
C TYR A 156 15.27 -9.62 -6.69
N ALA A 157 15.44 -8.54 -5.93
CA ALA A 157 16.15 -7.35 -6.42
C ALA A 157 17.57 -7.69 -6.86
N ARG A 158 18.30 -8.52 -6.08
CA ARG A 158 19.65 -8.98 -6.42
C ARG A 158 19.68 -9.84 -7.68
N TRP A 159 18.75 -10.78 -7.83
CA TRP A 159 18.64 -11.60 -9.04
C TRP A 159 18.41 -10.72 -10.28
N ALA A 160 17.59 -9.68 -10.17
CA ALA A 160 17.34 -8.72 -11.24
C ALA A 160 18.53 -7.76 -11.50
N GLY A 161 19.62 -7.83 -10.72
CA GLY A 161 20.75 -6.90 -10.80
C GLY A 161 20.47 -5.51 -10.21
N ARG A 162 19.44 -5.40 -9.37
CA ARG A 162 18.86 -4.17 -8.81
C ARG A 162 18.99 -4.14 -7.28
N SER A 163 18.37 -3.13 -6.66
CA SER A 163 18.26 -2.96 -5.21
C SER A 163 16.83 -2.55 -4.83
N LEU A 164 16.49 -2.59 -3.54
CA LEU A 164 15.30 -1.86 -3.03
C LEU A 164 15.63 -0.36 -2.92
N PRO A 165 14.64 0.54 -3.08
CA PRO A 165 14.85 1.97 -2.83
C PRO A 165 15.20 2.22 -1.36
N THR A 166 15.97 3.27 -1.07
CA THR A 166 15.96 3.87 0.28
C THR A 166 14.62 4.57 0.53
N GLU A 167 14.31 4.87 1.78
CA GLU A 167 13.16 5.72 2.12
C GLU A 167 13.19 7.06 1.36
N GLU A 168 14.35 7.72 1.30
CA GLU A 168 14.50 9.02 0.63
C GLU A 168 14.33 8.89 -0.89
N GLN A 169 14.82 7.80 -1.48
CA GLN A 169 14.60 7.51 -2.89
C GLN A 169 13.11 7.29 -3.18
N PHE A 170 12.43 6.47 -2.37
CA PHE A 170 11.01 6.19 -2.52
C PHE A 170 10.17 7.47 -2.40
N GLU A 171 10.36 8.22 -1.32
CA GLU A 171 9.56 9.41 -1.06
C GLU A 171 9.79 10.49 -2.11
N ARG A 172 11.04 10.66 -2.57
CA ARG A 172 11.34 11.55 -3.68
C ARG A 172 10.67 11.13 -4.99
N ALA A 173 10.69 9.83 -5.29
CA ALA A 173 9.97 9.27 -6.42
C ALA A 173 8.46 9.52 -6.30
N ALA A 174 7.87 9.31 -5.12
CA ALA A 174 6.45 9.48 -4.86
C ALA A 174 6.01 10.96 -4.94
N ASN A 175 6.84 11.88 -4.44
CA ASN A 175 6.61 13.33 -4.41
C ASN A 175 6.54 14.02 -5.78
N GLY A 176 6.67 13.31 -6.91
CA GLY A 176 6.65 13.87 -8.27
C GLY A 176 5.33 14.57 -8.66
N GLY A 177 4.95 15.66 -7.98
CA GLY A 177 3.67 16.37 -8.16
C GLY A 177 2.49 15.83 -7.36
N GLN A 178 2.69 14.87 -6.44
CA GLN A 178 1.63 14.39 -5.55
C GLN A 178 1.45 15.31 -4.34
N SER A 179 0.20 15.45 -3.88
CA SER A 179 -0.14 16.24 -2.68
C SER A 179 0.36 15.53 -1.42
N SER A 180 0.92 16.30 -0.49
CA SER A 180 1.23 15.84 0.88
C SER A 180 0.03 15.95 1.84
N GLY A 181 -1.16 16.26 1.32
CA GLY A 181 -2.37 16.44 2.11
C GLY A 181 -2.87 15.16 2.79
N TRP A 182 -3.58 15.34 3.90
CA TRP A 182 -4.23 14.26 4.67
C TRP A 182 -5.54 13.75 4.04
N GLU A 183 -6.03 14.47 3.03
CA GLU A 183 -7.24 14.14 2.31
C GLU A 183 -7.11 12.79 1.61
N GLN A 184 -8.22 12.06 1.53
CA GLN A 184 -8.25 10.80 0.79
C GLN A 184 -7.92 11.07 -0.68
N PRO A 185 -7.00 10.31 -1.30
CA PRO A 185 -6.78 10.41 -2.73
C PRO A 185 -8.08 10.13 -3.49
N GLY A 186 -8.28 10.85 -4.59
CA GLY A 186 -9.39 10.57 -5.51
C GLY A 186 -9.30 9.14 -6.07
N PRO A 187 -10.43 8.58 -6.53
CA PRO A 187 -10.50 7.21 -7.05
C PRO A 187 -9.59 6.95 -8.25
N GLU A 188 -9.13 7.98 -8.95
CA GLU A 188 -8.19 7.88 -10.06
C GLU A 188 -6.71 8.00 -9.65
N ALA A 189 -6.45 8.37 -8.39
CA ALA A 189 -5.12 8.68 -7.88
C ALA A 189 -4.49 7.52 -7.10
N ALA A 190 -5.27 6.70 -6.39
CA ALA A 190 -4.75 5.56 -5.63
C ALA A 190 -5.84 4.53 -5.30
N ASN A 191 -5.44 3.26 -5.16
CA ASN A 191 -6.25 2.22 -4.52
C ASN A 191 -6.19 2.39 -3.00
N SER A 192 -7.31 2.73 -2.37
CA SER A 192 -7.43 2.94 -0.92
C SER A 192 -8.79 2.45 -0.42
N TRP A 193 -9.05 2.52 0.88
CA TRP A 193 -10.33 2.08 1.41
C TRP A 193 -11.34 3.23 1.44
N GLN A 194 -12.45 3.12 0.71
CA GLN A 194 -13.57 4.07 0.80
C GLN A 194 -14.71 3.49 1.63
N GLY A 195 -15.16 4.22 2.65
CA GLY A 195 -16.22 3.78 3.57
C GLY A 195 -15.73 3.57 5.00
N GLU A 196 -16.53 2.85 5.79
CA GLU A 196 -16.23 2.61 7.20
C GLU A 196 -15.28 1.41 7.35
N PHE A 197 -13.97 1.68 7.44
CA PHE A 197 -13.00 0.63 7.79
C PHE A 197 -13.27 0.05 9.20
N PRO A 198 -13.18 -1.28 9.41
CA PRO A 198 -12.92 -2.37 8.44
C PRO A 198 -14.22 -3.00 7.88
N ALA A 199 -15.38 -2.45 8.19
CA ALA A 199 -16.67 -3.10 7.99
C ALA A 199 -17.24 -2.95 6.56
N SER A 200 -16.99 -1.82 5.91
CA SER A 200 -17.56 -1.52 4.59
C SER A 200 -16.55 -0.79 3.70
N ASN A 201 -16.12 -1.48 2.64
CA ASN A 201 -15.40 -0.88 1.52
C ASN A 201 -16.39 -0.67 0.37
N THR A 202 -16.56 0.53 -0.16
CA THR A 202 -17.46 0.80 -1.29
C THR A 202 -16.83 0.39 -2.62
N GLY A 203 -15.49 0.35 -2.70
CA GLY A 203 -14.73 0.11 -3.95
C GLY A 203 -14.95 1.22 -4.99
N LEU A 204 -15.04 2.46 -4.53
CA LEU A 204 -15.29 3.63 -5.39
C LEU A 204 -14.14 3.86 -6.38
N ASP A 205 -12.93 3.45 -6.01
CA ASP A 205 -11.73 3.44 -6.86
C ASP A 205 -11.64 2.25 -7.83
N GLY A 206 -12.66 1.38 -7.84
CA GLY A 206 -12.75 0.19 -8.67
C GLY A 206 -12.26 -1.10 -8.00
N HIS A 207 -11.63 -1.04 -6.82
CA HIS A 207 -10.97 -2.19 -6.19
C HIS A 207 -11.26 -2.28 -4.68
N ARG A 208 -11.74 -3.44 -4.23
CA ARG A 208 -11.95 -3.71 -2.78
C ARG A 208 -10.76 -4.40 -2.11
N GLY A 209 -9.81 -4.85 -2.92
CA GLY A 209 -8.57 -5.52 -2.55
C GLY A 209 -7.42 -4.89 -3.32
N LEU A 210 -6.39 -5.68 -3.61
CA LEU A 210 -5.37 -5.27 -4.57
C LEU A 210 -5.98 -4.95 -5.95
N ALA A 211 -5.35 -4.03 -6.66
CA ALA A 211 -5.57 -3.75 -8.07
C ALA A 211 -4.40 -4.33 -8.89
N PRO A 212 -4.58 -4.57 -10.20
CA PRO A 212 -3.44 -4.72 -11.11
C PRO A 212 -2.47 -3.54 -10.95
N VAL A 213 -1.20 -3.78 -11.22
CA VAL A 213 -0.19 -2.73 -11.16
C VAL A 213 -0.39 -1.71 -12.27
N GLY A 214 0.05 -0.48 -12.02
CA GLY A 214 -0.03 0.63 -12.95
C GLY A 214 -1.45 1.09 -13.27
N CYS A 215 -2.44 0.83 -12.41
CA CYS A 215 -3.81 1.30 -12.63
C CYS A 215 -3.91 2.82 -12.47
N TYR A 216 -3.38 3.37 -11.38
CA TYR A 216 -3.70 4.74 -11.00
C TYR A 216 -2.81 5.77 -11.70
N ARG A 217 -3.22 7.05 -11.64
CA ARG A 217 -2.58 8.15 -12.35
C ARG A 217 -1.08 8.18 -12.10
N ALA A 218 -0.30 8.20 -13.18
CA ALA A 218 1.14 8.37 -13.08
C ALA A 218 1.48 9.77 -12.54
N ASN A 219 2.49 9.85 -11.67
CA ASN A 219 3.03 11.12 -11.20
C ASN A 219 3.96 11.75 -12.26
N GLY A 220 4.55 12.89 -11.94
CA GLY A 220 5.44 13.68 -12.80
C GLY A 220 6.73 12.98 -13.24
N PHE A 221 7.11 11.86 -12.63
CA PHE A 221 8.20 10.99 -13.11
C PHE A 221 7.69 9.81 -13.96
N GLY A 222 6.38 9.71 -14.19
CA GLY A 222 5.76 8.59 -14.89
C GLY A 222 5.66 7.33 -14.04
N LEU A 223 5.71 7.46 -12.72
CA LEU A 223 5.55 6.36 -11.76
C LEU A 223 4.10 6.22 -11.35
N ARG A 224 3.63 4.99 -11.24
CA ARG A 224 2.27 4.65 -10.83
C ARG A 224 2.29 3.92 -9.50
N ASP A 225 1.15 4.01 -8.82
CA ASP A 225 0.84 3.28 -7.59
C ASP A 225 1.89 3.50 -6.49
N MET A 226 2.55 4.67 -6.49
CA MET A 226 3.50 5.06 -5.44
C MET A 226 2.81 5.26 -4.08
N ILE A 227 1.48 5.39 -4.10
CA ILE A 227 0.63 5.45 -2.91
C ILE A 227 -0.57 4.50 -3.10
N GLY A 228 -1.01 3.89 -2.00
CA GLY A 228 -2.09 2.92 -2.01
C GLY A 228 -1.67 1.56 -2.61
N ASN A 229 -2.66 0.76 -3.00
CA ASN A 229 -2.50 -0.58 -3.56
C ASN A 229 -1.75 -1.54 -2.61
N ALA A 230 -0.43 -1.66 -2.69
CA ALA A 230 0.37 -2.42 -1.74
C ALA A 230 1.40 -1.52 -1.04
N TRP A 231 1.62 -1.77 0.25
CA TRP A 231 2.80 -1.25 0.94
C TRP A 231 4.06 -1.72 0.23
N GLU A 232 5.13 -0.93 0.32
CA GLU A 232 6.38 -1.25 -0.38
C GLU A 232 7.60 -1.24 0.53
N TRP A 233 8.35 -2.33 0.51
CA TRP A 233 9.63 -2.45 1.19
C TRP A 233 10.66 -1.44 0.70
N THR A 234 11.35 -0.80 1.65
CA THR A 234 12.58 -0.04 1.40
C THR A 234 13.77 -0.70 2.10
N GLN A 235 14.99 -0.37 1.69
CA GLN A 235 16.20 -0.84 2.38
C GLN A 235 16.52 -0.06 3.67
N SER A 236 15.77 1.00 3.99
CA SER A 236 16.06 1.84 5.15
C SER A 236 15.66 1.16 6.46
N TRP A 237 16.51 1.30 7.47
CA TRP A 237 16.17 0.91 8.84
C TRP A 237 15.11 1.85 9.41
N TYR A 238 14.14 1.30 10.13
CA TYR A 238 13.15 2.14 10.80
C TYR A 238 13.69 2.65 12.14
N LEU A 239 13.46 3.94 12.37
CA LEU A 239 13.62 4.62 13.64
C LEU A 239 12.34 5.44 13.89
N PRO A 240 11.91 5.63 15.15
CA PRO A 240 10.63 6.25 15.48
C PRO A 240 10.57 7.76 15.19
N SER A 241 11.66 8.35 14.68
CA SER A 241 11.72 9.72 14.19
C SER A 241 12.88 9.87 13.20
N HIS A 242 12.90 10.97 12.45
CA HIS A 242 14.06 11.37 11.63
C HIS A 242 15.16 12.09 12.42
N GLN A 243 15.00 12.27 13.73
CA GLN A 243 16.09 12.82 14.55
C GLN A 243 17.25 11.82 14.57
N PRO A 244 18.51 12.29 14.60
CA PRO A 244 19.64 11.43 14.89
C PRO A 244 19.43 10.79 16.27
N VAL A 245 19.10 9.51 16.30
CA VAL A 245 18.97 8.77 17.57
C VAL A 245 20.38 8.50 18.10
N LEU A 246 20.63 8.89 19.35
CA LEU A 246 21.82 8.41 20.07
C LEU A 246 21.68 6.88 20.18
N ILE A 247 22.56 6.17 19.49
CA ILE A 247 22.62 4.69 19.42
C ILE A 247 22.43 4.13 20.84
N GLY A 248 21.29 3.48 21.12
CA GLY A 248 20.97 3.02 22.49
C GLY A 248 19.59 2.41 22.70
N GLU A 249 18.64 2.59 21.78
CA GLU A 249 17.26 2.09 21.97
C GLU A 249 16.98 0.88 21.09
N GLY A 250 17.72 -0.22 21.21
CA GLY A 250 17.42 -1.45 20.48
C GLY A 250 18.22 -2.63 21.03
N ALA A 251 17.84 -3.87 20.70
CA ALA A 251 18.64 -5.03 21.06
C ALA A 251 20.10 -4.85 20.56
N PRO A 252 21.13 -5.28 21.32
CA PRO A 252 22.52 -5.08 20.92
C PRO A 252 22.81 -5.53 19.47
N GLY A 253 23.27 -4.60 18.63
CA GLY A 253 23.54 -4.87 17.21
C GLY A 253 22.34 -4.72 16.27
N ASN A 254 21.16 -4.35 16.78
CA ASN A 254 20.01 -3.97 15.98
C ASN A 254 20.09 -2.47 15.60
N PRO A 255 20.21 -2.13 14.30
CA PRO A 255 20.29 -0.73 13.84
C PRO A 255 18.92 -0.06 13.72
N SER A 256 17.83 -0.73 14.11
CA SER A 256 16.46 -0.27 14.01
C SER A 256 15.75 -0.33 15.36
N PHE A 257 14.67 0.44 15.50
CA PHE A 257 13.86 0.43 16.72
C PHE A 257 12.39 0.77 16.43
N ASP A 258 11.51 -0.05 16.98
CA ASP A 258 10.08 0.19 17.08
C ASP A 258 9.62 -0.25 18.48
N SER A 259 8.89 0.60 19.20
CA SER A 259 8.48 0.32 20.58
C SER A 259 7.49 -0.84 20.67
N ASP A 260 6.72 -1.07 19.61
CA ASP A 260 5.74 -2.15 19.54
C ASP A 260 6.42 -3.51 19.23
N GLN A 261 7.66 -3.48 18.73
CA GLN A 261 8.45 -4.65 18.32
C GLN A 261 9.92 -4.53 18.77
N PRO A 262 10.21 -4.40 20.08
CA PRO A 262 11.53 -4.01 20.59
C PRO A 262 12.67 -5.00 20.27
N ASP A 263 12.32 -6.26 20.03
CA ASP A 263 13.28 -7.33 19.71
C ASP A 263 13.44 -7.58 18.20
N ALA A 264 12.58 -7.00 17.37
CA ALA A 264 12.57 -7.24 15.93
C ALA A 264 13.52 -6.29 15.18
N ARG A 265 14.08 -6.79 14.08
CA ARG A 265 14.71 -5.92 13.09
C ARG A 265 13.62 -5.40 12.18
N VAL A 266 13.43 -4.09 12.18
CA VAL A 266 12.34 -3.44 11.46
C VAL A 266 12.87 -2.53 10.35
N ARG A 267 12.22 -2.58 9.19
CA ARG A 267 12.50 -1.70 8.05
C ARG A 267 11.37 -0.71 7.86
N VAL A 268 11.68 0.34 7.10
CA VAL A 268 10.67 1.27 6.64
C VAL A 268 9.92 0.68 5.46
N ILE A 269 8.59 0.64 5.56
CA ILE A 269 7.68 0.49 4.41
C ILE A 269 7.02 1.83 4.08
N LYS A 270 6.75 2.07 2.80
CA LYS A 270 6.20 3.34 2.28
C LYS A 270 4.97 3.09 1.40
N GLY A 271 4.19 4.15 1.15
CA GLY A 271 3.11 4.18 0.15
C GLY A 271 1.70 3.92 0.69
N GLY A 272 1.54 3.17 1.78
CA GLY A 272 0.21 2.72 2.21
C GLY A 272 -0.28 1.53 1.37
N SER A 273 -1.52 1.09 1.59
CA SER A 273 -2.12 -0.01 0.82
C SER A 273 -3.60 0.26 0.54
N PHE A 274 -4.26 -0.65 -0.17
CA PHE A 274 -5.71 -0.66 -0.40
C PHE A 274 -6.55 -0.64 0.90
N LEU A 275 -5.94 -0.92 2.06
CA LEU A 275 -6.59 -0.87 3.38
C LEU A 275 -6.49 0.50 4.06
N CYS A 276 -5.72 1.44 3.51
CA CYS A 276 -5.56 2.76 4.10
C CYS A 276 -6.83 3.60 3.93
N ALA A 277 -7.31 4.19 5.03
CA ALA A 277 -8.55 4.95 5.11
C ALA A 277 -8.36 6.18 6.00
N PRO A 278 -9.07 7.30 5.77
CA PRO A 278 -9.00 8.48 6.64
C PRO A 278 -9.35 8.18 8.10
N ASN A 279 -10.26 7.23 8.34
CA ASN A 279 -10.76 6.86 9.67
C ASN A 279 -9.95 5.73 10.34
N TYR A 280 -8.83 5.30 9.76
CA TYR A 280 -7.99 4.22 10.31
C TYR A 280 -6.50 4.45 10.09
N CYS A 281 -6.06 4.56 8.83
CA CYS A 281 -4.67 4.66 8.45
C CYS A 281 -4.52 5.58 7.23
N ALA A 282 -4.22 6.86 7.47
CA ALA A 282 -4.01 7.86 6.41
C ALA A 282 -2.55 7.87 5.93
N ARG A 283 -2.00 6.68 5.67
CA ARG A 283 -0.61 6.47 5.22
C ARG A 283 -0.48 6.31 3.69
N TYR A 284 -1.53 6.60 2.93
CA TYR A 284 -1.50 6.74 1.45
C TYR A 284 -0.81 8.04 0.98
N ARG A 285 0.18 8.55 1.74
CA ARG A 285 0.89 9.80 1.47
C ARG A 285 2.37 9.51 1.23
N PRO A 286 3.05 10.26 0.36
CA PRO A 286 4.50 10.09 0.14
C PRO A 286 5.35 10.15 1.42
N ALA A 287 5.03 11.08 2.33
CA ALA A 287 5.74 11.25 3.60
C ALA A 287 5.48 10.14 4.61
N ALA A 288 4.35 9.43 4.47
CA ALA A 288 3.97 8.41 5.43
C ALA A 288 4.95 7.23 5.40
N ARG A 289 5.21 6.71 6.59
CA ARG A 289 6.13 5.59 6.84
C ARG A 289 5.57 4.71 7.92
N HIS A 290 5.98 3.45 7.93
CA HIS A 290 5.64 2.52 8.99
C HIS A 290 6.78 1.53 9.23
N ALA A 291 6.90 1.06 10.47
CA ALA A 291 7.82 0.00 10.84
C ALA A 291 7.25 -1.35 10.41
N GLN A 292 8.08 -2.20 9.84
CA GLN A 292 7.70 -3.57 9.51
C GLN A 292 8.85 -4.53 9.83
N ASP A 293 8.55 -5.57 10.61
CA ASP A 293 9.49 -6.66 10.91
C ASP A 293 9.95 -7.38 9.63
N GLU A 294 11.27 -7.53 9.46
CA GLU A 294 11.91 -8.16 8.29
C GLU A 294 11.35 -9.56 7.97
N LEU A 295 10.80 -10.29 8.96
CA LEU A 295 10.23 -11.64 8.80
C LEU A 295 8.74 -11.64 8.47
N SER A 296 8.04 -10.54 8.73
CA SER A 296 6.59 -10.47 8.65
C SER A 296 6.13 -10.12 7.23
N ALA A 297 5.71 -11.14 6.49
CA ALA A 297 5.00 -11.03 5.22
C ALA A 297 3.49 -10.80 5.45
N ALA A 298 2.85 -10.04 4.56
CA ALA A 298 1.42 -9.72 4.67
C ALA A 298 0.72 -9.58 3.31
N SER A 299 -0.60 -9.79 3.30
CA SER A 299 -1.47 -9.76 2.10
C SER A 299 -1.62 -8.38 1.44
N HIS A 300 -0.95 -7.36 1.97
CA HIS A 300 -0.98 -5.99 1.47
C HIS A 300 0.41 -5.37 1.30
N LEU A 301 1.47 -6.19 1.36
CA LEU A 301 2.87 -5.74 1.39
C LEU A 301 3.65 -6.42 0.27
N GLY A 302 4.11 -5.60 -0.67
CA GLY A 302 4.96 -5.95 -1.80
C GLY A 302 6.19 -5.06 -1.84
N PHE A 303 6.69 -4.78 -3.05
CA PHE A 303 7.86 -3.93 -3.25
C PHE A 303 8.02 -3.51 -4.72
N ARG A 304 8.87 -2.51 -4.95
CA ARG A 304 9.46 -2.18 -6.25
C ARG A 304 10.98 -2.03 -6.14
N THR A 305 11.69 -2.01 -7.27
CA THR A 305 13.16 -1.99 -7.28
C THR A 305 13.74 -0.75 -7.95
N VAL A 306 15.00 -0.46 -7.64
CA VAL A 306 15.83 0.60 -8.23
C VAL A 306 17.06 0.02 -8.90
N ASP A 307 17.50 0.67 -9.98
CA ASP A 307 18.77 0.39 -10.65
C ASP A 307 19.68 1.61 -10.51
N LEU A 308 20.74 1.42 -9.73
CA LEU A 308 21.74 2.45 -9.41
C LEU A 308 22.97 2.37 -10.32
N LYS A 309 23.07 1.34 -11.18
CA LYS A 309 24.20 1.10 -12.08
C LYS A 309 23.88 1.53 -13.50
N ARG A 310 22.61 1.51 -13.89
CA ARG A 310 22.16 2.00 -15.20
C ARG A 310 22.43 3.50 -15.34
N ALA A 311 23.10 3.86 -16.44
CA ALA A 311 23.43 5.24 -16.76
C ALA A 311 22.16 6.11 -16.91
N ALA A 312 22.28 7.41 -16.61
CA ALA A 312 21.22 8.38 -16.84
C ALA A 312 20.83 8.43 -18.34
N PRO A 313 19.56 8.77 -18.68
CA PRO A 313 19.17 9.01 -20.06
C PRO A 313 20.06 10.08 -20.71
N ALA A 314 20.38 9.91 -22.00
CA ALA A 314 20.96 10.99 -22.79
C ALA A 314 19.92 12.12 -22.91
N GLY A 315 20.32 13.34 -22.56
CA GLY A 315 19.49 14.55 -22.65
C GLY A 315 19.27 15.04 -24.06
#